data_AF-A0A3D9E813-F1
#
_entry.id   AF-A0A3D9E813-F1
#
_cell.length_a   1.000
_cell.length_b   1.000
_cell.length_c   1.000
_cell.angle_alpha   90.00
_cell.angle_beta   90.00
_cell.angle_gamma   90.00
#
_symmetry.space_group_name_H-M   'P 1'
#
loop_
_entity.id
_entity.type
_entity.pdbx_description
1 polymer ?
#
loop_
_entity_poly.entity_id
_entity_poly.type
_entity_poly.pdbx_seq_one_letter_code
_entity_poly.pdbx_strand_id
1 'polypeptide(L)'
;MSDASIDPTPDATNPAADAGIAAVQPLRDGDTSIEPDPALDPAQAEWDATNALDEGADPADINPATATGADPAEIPADDSDIPLEDIHPESTGTDSQGEDPGVVELGEEGQGDLAPEDL
;
A
#
# COMPACT_ATOMS: atom_id res chain seq x y z
N MET A 1 -17.72 45.30 21.22
CA MET A 1 -18.09 43.93 21.66
C MET A 1 -19.52 43.68 21.23
N SER A 2 -19.71 43.03 20.08
CA SER A 2 -21.02 42.49 19.66
C SER A 2 -20.71 41.18 18.94
N ASP A 3 -21.01 40.11 19.66
CA ASP A 3 -20.85 38.72 19.30
C ASP A 3 -21.95 38.34 18.30
N ALA A 4 -21.57 37.92 17.09
CA ALA A 4 -22.49 37.48 16.07
C ALA A 4 -22.74 35.98 16.25
N SER A 5 -23.81 35.65 16.97
CA SER A 5 -24.34 34.30 17.11
C SER A 5 -24.83 33.80 15.76
N ILE A 6 -24.07 32.93 15.09
CA ILE A 6 -24.54 32.16 13.94
C ILE A 6 -25.36 30.98 14.50
N ASP A 7 -26.66 31.02 14.20
CA ASP A 7 -27.62 29.95 14.44
C ASP A 7 -27.49 28.91 13.29
N PRO A 8 -27.05 27.66 13.55
CA PRO A 8 -27.00 26.64 12.52
C PRO A 8 -28.39 26.01 12.40
N THR A 9 -29.29 26.65 11.66
CA THR A 9 -30.47 25.93 11.15
C THR A 9 -29.98 24.99 10.04
N PRO A 10 -30.11 23.65 10.16
CA PRO A 10 -29.76 22.77 9.06
C PRO A 10 -30.77 22.97 7.93
N ASP A 11 -30.27 23.41 6.78
CA ASP A 11 -31.01 23.50 5.52
C ASP A 11 -31.52 22.10 5.14
N ALA A 12 -32.78 21.86 5.44
CA ALA A 12 -33.47 20.61 5.16
C ALA A 12 -33.90 20.57 3.70
N THR A 13 -32.95 20.31 2.80
CA THR A 13 -33.26 19.93 1.42
C THR A 13 -32.52 18.65 1.02
N ASN A 14 -32.82 17.56 1.74
CA ASN A 14 -32.51 16.21 1.25
C ASN A 14 -33.57 15.84 0.20
N PRO A 15 -33.21 15.47 -1.05
CA PRO A 15 -34.20 15.06 -2.03
C PRO A 15 -34.96 13.83 -1.52
N ALA A 16 -36.28 13.88 -1.63
CA ALA A 16 -37.18 12.83 -1.16
C ALA A 16 -36.74 11.47 -1.72
N ALA A 17 -36.43 10.53 -0.80
CA ALA A 17 -36.12 9.16 -1.14
C ALA A 17 -37.33 8.54 -1.87
N ASP A 18 -37.10 8.10 -3.11
CA ASP A 18 -38.02 7.30 -3.89
C ASP A 18 -38.37 6.02 -3.12
N ALA A 19 -39.63 5.91 -2.73
CA ALA A 19 -40.15 4.86 -1.87
C ALA A 19 -40.35 3.56 -2.69
N GLY A 20 -39.25 2.84 -2.95
CA GLY A 20 -39.28 1.57 -3.69
C GLY A 20 -38.24 0.53 -3.27
N ILE A 21 -37.22 0.93 -2.51
CA ILE A 21 -36.24 0.03 -1.89
C ILE A 21 -36.14 0.52 -0.45
N ALA A 22 -36.30 -0.35 0.55
CA ALA A 22 -36.13 0.05 1.95
C ALA A 22 -34.84 0.85 2.06
N ALA A 23 -34.95 2.15 2.36
CA ALA A 23 -33.83 3.08 2.28
C ALA A 23 -32.75 2.57 3.24
N VAL A 24 -31.71 1.93 2.69
CA VAL A 24 -30.58 1.43 3.45
C VAL A 24 -29.95 2.66 4.08
N GLN A 25 -30.20 2.85 5.38
CA GLN A 25 -29.53 3.89 6.13
C GLN A 25 -28.05 3.51 6.24
N PRO A 26 -27.12 4.47 6.15
CA PRO A 26 -25.72 4.21 6.47
C PRO A 26 -25.63 3.59 7.87
N LEU A 27 -24.74 2.62 8.04
CA LEU A 27 -24.43 2.09 9.36
C LEU A 27 -23.92 3.22 10.25
N ARG A 28 -24.53 3.35 11.42
CA ARG A 28 -24.14 4.29 12.46
C ARG A 28 -23.14 3.61 13.39
N ASP A 29 -22.38 4.40 14.14
CA ASP A 29 -21.32 3.90 15.02
C ASP A 29 -21.83 2.88 16.06
N GLY A 30 -23.09 3.00 16.49
CA GLY A 30 -23.74 2.07 17.42
C GLY A 30 -24.41 0.84 16.79
N ASP A 31 -24.35 0.69 15.47
CA ASP A 31 -24.95 -0.46 14.77
C ASP A 31 -24.04 -1.70 14.79
N THR A 32 -22.81 -1.57 15.32
CA THR A 32 -21.89 -2.70 15.56
C THR A 32 -21.78 -2.99 17.06
N SER A 33 -21.50 -4.24 17.42
CA SER A 33 -21.25 -4.63 18.81
C SER A 33 -19.79 -4.47 19.22
N ILE A 34 -18.93 -3.95 18.34
CA ILE A 34 -17.53 -3.68 18.65
C ILE A 34 -17.40 -2.21 19.02
N GLU A 35 -16.60 -1.91 20.03
CA GLU A 35 -16.14 -0.54 20.24
C GLU A 35 -14.91 -0.35 19.34
N PRO A 36 -14.90 0.61 18.41
CA PRO A 36 -13.72 0.90 17.62
C PRO A 36 -12.62 1.43 18.54
N ASP A 37 -11.51 0.71 18.60
CA ASP A 37 -10.31 1.15 19.32
C ASP A 37 -9.37 1.84 18.32
N PRO A 38 -9.23 3.18 18.37
CA PRO A 38 -8.37 3.90 17.44
C PRO A 38 -6.89 3.50 17.56
N ALA A 39 -6.46 2.98 18.72
CA ALA A 39 -5.09 2.50 18.89
C ALA A 39 -4.82 1.16 18.17
N LEU A 40 -5.87 0.46 17.76
CA LEU A 40 -5.77 -0.81 17.01
C LEU A 40 -6.14 -0.66 15.53
N ASP A 41 -6.49 0.55 15.08
CA ASP A 41 -6.76 0.84 13.67
C ASP A 41 -5.43 1.13 12.93
N PRO A 42 -5.03 0.29 11.96
CA PRO A 42 -3.81 0.53 11.18
C PRO A 42 -3.81 1.86 10.44
N ALA A 43 -4.97 2.30 9.93
CA ALA A 43 -5.07 3.58 9.24
C ALA A 43 -4.87 4.76 10.20
N GLN A 44 -5.41 4.66 11.42
CA GLN A 44 -5.19 5.66 12.45
C GLN A 44 -3.72 5.69 12.89
N ALA A 45 -3.09 4.53 13.06
CA ALA A 45 -1.67 4.44 13.43
C ALA A 45 -0.73 5.09 12.39
N GLU A 46 -0.98 4.90 11.09
CA GLU A 46 -0.22 5.55 10.02
C GLU A 46 -0.42 7.07 9.99
N TRP A 47 -1.65 7.52 10.25
CA TRP A 47 -1.94 8.95 10.32
C TRP A 47 -1.25 9.60 11.53
N ASP A 48 -1.33 8.97 12.70
CA ASP A 48 -0.67 9.47 13.91
C ASP A 48 0.85 9.56 13.73
N ALA A 49 1.46 8.57 13.06
CA ALA A 49 2.87 8.59 12.69
C ALA A 49 3.21 9.77 11.76
N THR A 50 2.36 10.07 10.78
CA THR A 50 2.54 11.20 9.87
C THR A 50 2.45 12.54 10.60
N ASN A 51 1.45 12.71 11.48
CA ASN A 51 1.30 13.91 12.29
C ASN A 51 2.51 14.12 13.20
N ALA A 52 3.00 13.05 13.84
CA ALA A 52 4.18 13.11 14.69
C ALA A 52 5.44 13.55 13.92
N LEU A 53 5.63 13.07 12.69
CA LEU A 53 6.72 13.52 11.82
C LEU A 53 6.60 15.02 11.48
N ASP A 54 5.40 15.49 11.17
CA ASP A 54 5.14 16.91 10.88
C ASP A 54 5.37 17.81 12.10
N GLU A 55 5.11 17.30 13.31
CA GLU A 55 5.41 17.97 14.59
C GLU A 55 6.89 17.92 14.98
N GLY A 56 7.71 17.20 14.21
CA GLY A 56 9.17 17.14 14.36
C GLY A 56 9.68 16.01 15.26
N ALA A 57 8.88 14.96 15.48
CA ALA A 57 9.37 13.75 16.14
C ALA A 57 10.44 13.04 15.29
N ASP A 58 11.37 12.35 15.95
CA ASP A 58 12.44 11.60 15.28
C ASP A 58 11.86 10.35 14.59
N PRO A 59 12.07 10.15 13.27
CA PRO A 59 11.64 8.94 12.58
C PRO A 59 12.11 7.64 13.22
N ALA A 60 13.26 7.63 13.88
CA ALA A 60 13.80 6.45 14.56
C ALA A 60 13.00 6.06 15.82
N ASP A 61 12.31 7.03 16.44
CA ASP A 61 11.43 6.79 17.59
C ASP A 61 10.04 6.29 17.16
N ILE A 62 9.59 6.69 15.97
CA ILE A 62 8.28 6.31 15.40
C ILE A 62 8.34 4.92 14.74
N ASN A 63 9.38 4.68 13.94
CA ASN A 63 9.61 3.41 13.26
C ASN A 63 11.00 2.88 13.63
N PRO A 64 11.17 2.32 14.85
CA PRO A 64 12.43 1.73 15.24
C PRO A 64 12.77 0.59 14.28
N ALA A 65 14.04 0.44 13.92
CA ALA A 65 14.48 -0.64 13.04
C ALA A 65 14.12 -2.00 13.66
N THR A 66 13.05 -2.63 13.17
CA THR A 66 12.55 -3.93 13.65
C THR A 66 13.22 -5.12 12.96
N ALA A 67 14.04 -4.87 11.92
CA ALA A 67 14.65 -5.90 11.11
C ALA A 67 16.17 -5.94 11.32
N THR A 68 16.66 -6.87 12.13
CA THR A 68 18.00 -7.45 11.91
C THR A 68 18.01 -8.42 10.73
N GLY A 69 16.82 -8.76 10.20
CA GLY A 69 16.63 -9.78 9.17
C GLY A 69 16.64 -11.21 9.69
N ALA A 70 16.90 -11.42 10.99
CA ALA A 70 16.88 -12.72 11.63
C ALA A 70 15.45 -13.12 12.02
N ASP A 71 15.10 -14.40 11.82
CA ASP A 71 13.86 -14.96 12.34
C ASP A 71 13.91 -14.96 13.88
N PRO A 72 12.94 -14.34 14.59
CA PRO A 72 12.92 -14.38 16.06
C PRO A 72 12.87 -15.80 16.65
N ALA A 73 12.45 -16.79 15.87
CA ALA A 73 12.42 -18.20 16.23
C ALA A 73 13.64 -18.99 15.69
N GLU A 74 14.63 -18.32 15.10
CA GLU A 74 15.85 -18.96 14.60
C GLU A 74 16.58 -19.71 15.72
N ILE A 75 16.77 -21.01 15.51
CA ILE A 75 17.62 -21.83 16.37
C ILE A 75 19.05 -21.71 15.80
N PRO A 76 20.04 -21.26 16.58
CA PRO A 76 21.42 -21.20 16.12
C PRO A 76 21.87 -22.58 15.64
N ALA A 77 22.28 -22.68 14.38
CA ALA A 77 22.97 -23.86 13.87
C ALA A 77 24.48 -23.65 14.08
N ASP A 78 25.15 -24.62 14.71
CA ASP A 78 26.59 -24.56 14.96
C ASP A 78 27.41 -24.57 13.64
N ASP A 79 26.81 -25.07 12.56
CA ASP A 79 27.44 -25.26 11.25
C ASP A 79 26.50 -24.72 10.14
N SER A 80 26.69 -23.47 9.69
CA SER A 80 26.16 -23.08 8.38
C SER A 80 26.97 -23.79 7.30
N ASP A 81 26.49 -24.94 6.84
CA ASP A 81 27.08 -25.73 5.76
C ASP A 81 27.09 -25.00 4.40
N ILE A 82 26.48 -23.81 4.32
CA ILE A 82 26.44 -22.96 3.14
C ILE A 82 27.56 -21.91 3.27
N PRO A 83 28.57 -21.94 2.39
CA PRO A 83 29.61 -20.92 2.35
C PRO A 83 29.01 -19.52 2.13
N LEU A 84 29.60 -18.51 2.80
CA LEU A 84 29.23 -17.11 2.60
C LEU A 84 29.49 -16.64 1.15
N GLU A 85 30.53 -17.17 0.53
CA GLU A 85 30.91 -16.88 -0.85
C GLU A 85 30.33 -17.92 -1.80
N ASP A 86 29.87 -17.46 -2.97
CA ASP A 86 29.49 -18.37 -4.05
C ASP A 86 30.72 -19.19 -4.51
N ILE A 87 30.58 -20.51 -4.50
CA ILE A 87 31.62 -21.48 -4.88
C ILE A 87 31.70 -21.68 -6.40
N HIS A 88 30.83 -21.05 -7.18
CA HIS A 88 30.88 -21.11 -8.64
C HIS A 88 31.82 -20.03 -9.21
N PRO A 89 32.78 -20.40 -10.09
CA PRO A 89 33.55 -19.41 -10.81
C PRO A 89 32.62 -18.63 -11.75
N GLU A 90 32.76 -17.31 -11.79
CA GLU A 90 31.95 -16.39 -12.62
C GLU A 90 32.00 -16.69 -14.14
N SER A 91 32.86 -17.63 -14.58
CA SER A 91 33.09 -17.94 -15.99
C SER A 91 32.22 -19.06 -16.56
N THR A 92 31.25 -19.61 -15.83
CA THR A 92 30.35 -20.67 -16.33
C THR A 92 28.90 -20.21 -16.37
N GLY A 93 28.59 -19.20 -17.19
CA GLY A 93 27.23 -18.70 -17.37
C GLY A 93 27.06 -17.80 -18.60
N THR A 94 26.94 -18.41 -19.77
CA THR A 94 26.54 -17.84 -21.08
C THR A 94 27.30 -16.58 -21.55
N ASP A 95 28.24 -16.82 -22.46
CA ASP A 95 28.96 -15.86 -23.33
C ASP A 95 28.08 -14.76 -24.00
N SER A 96 26.76 -14.89 -24.00
CA SER A 96 25.85 -13.97 -24.71
C SER A 96 25.24 -12.85 -23.85
N GLN A 97 25.56 -12.75 -22.55
CA GLN A 97 25.03 -11.70 -21.64
C GLN A 97 25.60 -10.28 -21.90
N GLY A 98 26.21 -10.06 -23.06
CA GLY A 98 26.71 -8.76 -23.50
C GLY A 98 26.62 -8.54 -25.01
N GLU A 99 25.98 -9.45 -25.75
CA GLU A 99 25.63 -9.20 -27.14
C GLU A 99 24.28 -8.51 -27.15
N ASP A 100 24.21 -7.31 -27.72
CA ASP A 100 22.93 -6.63 -27.89
C ASP A 100 22.00 -7.55 -28.71
N PRO A 101 20.74 -7.77 -28.26
CA PRO A 101 19.78 -8.48 -29.10
C PRO A 101 19.69 -7.75 -30.43
N GLY A 102 19.92 -8.47 -31.53
CA GLY A 102 19.91 -7.86 -32.85
C GLY A 102 18.61 -7.10 -33.08
N VAL A 103 18.70 -5.87 -33.59
CA VAL A 103 17.53 -5.10 -34.00
C VAL A 103 16.85 -5.87 -35.13
N VAL A 104 15.68 -6.43 -34.84
CA VAL A 104 14.83 -7.03 -35.86
C VAL A 104 14.05 -5.89 -36.52
N GLU A 105 14.25 -5.69 -37.82
CA GLU A 105 13.47 -4.75 -38.61
C GLU A 105 12.00 -5.19 -38.59
N LEU A 106 11.18 -4.46 -37.82
CA LEU A 106 9.74 -4.56 -37.91
C LEU A 106 9.37 -4.05 -39.31
N GLY A 107 8.82 -4.92 -40.16
CA GLY A 107 8.21 -4.47 -41.41
C GLY A 107 7.15 -3.38 -41.16
N GLU A 108 6.75 -2.66 -42.20
CA GLU A 108 5.78 -1.54 -42.12
C GLU A 108 4.44 -1.89 -41.44
N GLU A 109 4.18 -3.18 -41.25
CA GLU A 109 2.98 -3.77 -40.68
C GLU A 109 3.07 -4.05 -39.17
N GLY A 110 4.16 -3.66 -38.49
CA GLY A 110 4.33 -3.68 -37.02
C GLY A 110 3.62 -4.83 -36.29
N GLN A 111 4.34 -5.86 -35.84
CA GLN A 111 3.80 -7.09 -35.22
C GLN A 111 2.94 -6.91 -33.93
N GLY A 112 2.54 -5.69 -33.58
CA GLY A 112 1.66 -5.36 -32.46
C GLY A 112 0.33 -4.68 -32.84
N ASP A 113 0.06 -4.41 -34.12
CA ASP A 113 -1.25 -3.89 -34.53
C ASP A 113 -2.28 -5.03 -34.56
N LEU A 114 -3.38 -4.85 -33.81
CA LEU A 114 -4.52 -5.79 -33.84
C LEU A 114 -5.09 -5.83 -35.26
N ALA A 115 -5.41 -7.03 -35.75
CA ALA A 115 -6.05 -7.16 -37.05
C ALA A 115 -7.45 -6.49 -36.98
N PRO A 116 -7.98 -5.95 -38.10
CA PRO A 116 -9.32 -5.35 -38.10
C PRO A 116 -10.44 -6.29 -37.65
N GLU A 117 -10.19 -7.60 -37.68
CA GLU A 117 -11.08 -8.67 -37.21
C GLU A 117 -11.03 -8.90 -35.69
N ASP A 118 -10.08 -8.28 -34.99
CA ASP A 118 -9.96 -8.30 -33.51
C ASP A 118 -10.72 -7.14 -32.83
N LEU A 119 -11.45 -6.31 -33.60
CA LEU A 119 -12.28 -5.19 -33.12
C LEU A 119 -13.78 -5.52 -33.10
#